data_AF-A0A520HLV0-F1
#
_entry.id   AF-A0A520HLV0-F1
#
_cell.length_a   1.000
_cell.length_b   1.000
_cell.length_c   1.000
_cell.angle_alpha   90.00
_cell.angle_beta   90.00
_cell.angle_gamma   90.00
#
_symmetry.space_group_name_H-M   'P 1'
#
loop_
_entity.id
_entity.type
_entity.pdbx_description
1 polymer ?
#
loop_
_entity_poly.entity_id
_entity_poly.type
_entity_poly.pdbx_seq_one_letter_code
_entity_poly.pdbx_strand_id
1 'polypeptide(L)'
;GYADLSGLDLLELFAFLCPARFMVPTPRGLARVAGIDAPEEDSAIAPFLRDATDALLGMIEGDDWPEREGAWTAAQSLFRLRWTWAPLLVDRLPKPSVAERWLYTKLPEWSEGAPRPAPRTVSLDADRTQERLAALTGSTAEQRPGQRAYAQAAREAFGPRMTQGAPNMVLAEAGTGIGKTLGYLAPASLWAEQAGGAVWVSTFTKALQRQLGQESARLFPDATVRKAKVVTRKGRENYLCLLNLEDALQGGFAGRAAILAQLVARWAGYTADGDMVGGDLPGWLTTLFRRNGSTALTDRRGECVYAGCPHYRKCFIERAARASADADLVIANHALVMVNAARGREQTTRPTRYVFDEGHHIFDAADAMFSTALTGAETIELRRWVIGPESGGRGRRRGLAARLSDVASYDEAGGRAITDAVVAAHALASDGWLQRLGEGAPFGPVEALLAAVRGLTYARAETEGDAGYGLETELAEPDSTLIEAAAPAAEALDALVRPLVALGRRLEAVLEEGPDWMDGPARARIEGAVASVAWRADT
;
A
#
# COMPACT_ATOMS: atom_id res chain seq x y z
N GLY A 1 18.40 -1.38 -14.87
CA GLY A 1 19.18 -1.03 -16.07
C GLY A 1 20.65 -1.08 -15.75
N TYR A 2 21.46 -1.54 -16.69
CA TYR A 2 22.92 -1.40 -16.66
C TYR A 2 23.24 0.10 -16.73
N ALA A 3 24.02 0.62 -15.78
CA ALA A 3 24.32 2.06 -15.71
C ALA A 3 25.14 2.55 -16.93
N ASP A 4 25.76 1.61 -17.64
CA ASP A 4 26.69 1.87 -18.75
C ASP A 4 26.01 1.93 -20.12
N LEU A 5 24.71 1.59 -20.20
CA LEU A 5 23.93 1.67 -21.43
C LEU A 5 23.05 2.94 -21.41
N SER A 6 23.53 4.01 -22.05
CA SER A 6 22.72 5.19 -22.34
C SER A 6 21.80 4.90 -23.52
N GLY A 7 20.55 4.48 -23.23
CA GLY A 7 19.55 4.16 -24.24
C GLY A 7 18.19 4.78 -23.97
N LEU A 8 17.31 4.68 -24.97
CA LEU A 8 15.90 5.01 -24.85
C LEU A 8 15.13 3.79 -24.36
N ASP A 9 14.62 3.83 -23.13
CA ASP A 9 13.84 2.73 -22.56
C ASP A 9 12.38 2.82 -23.01
N LEU A 10 11.97 1.92 -23.90
CA LEU A 10 10.63 1.94 -24.50
C LEU A 10 9.51 1.66 -23.48
N LEU A 11 9.82 0.98 -22.38
CA LEU A 11 8.87 0.76 -21.29
C LEU A 11 8.60 2.06 -20.53
N GLU A 12 9.60 2.91 -20.36
CA GLU A 12 9.41 4.25 -19.78
C GLU A 12 8.57 5.15 -20.69
N LEU A 13 8.79 5.08 -22.02
CA LEU A 13 7.95 5.79 -22.97
C LEU A 13 6.50 5.32 -22.87
N PHE A 14 6.26 4.01 -22.86
CA PHE A 14 4.91 3.46 -22.67
C PHE A 14 4.28 3.94 -21.35
N ALA A 15 5.02 3.89 -20.23
CA ALA A 15 4.51 4.34 -18.92
C ALA A 15 4.12 5.82 -18.92
N PHE A 16 4.83 6.64 -19.70
CA PHE A 16 4.47 8.03 -19.93
C PHE A 16 3.27 8.14 -20.87
N LEU A 17 3.24 7.48 -22.02
CA LEU A 17 2.20 7.71 -23.02
C LEU A 17 0.85 7.07 -22.67
N CYS A 18 0.89 5.93 -21.98
CA CYS A 18 -0.26 5.08 -21.68
C CYS A 18 -0.38 4.87 -20.15
N PRO A 19 -0.51 5.94 -19.33
CA PRO A 19 -0.62 5.80 -17.89
C PRO A 19 -1.85 4.98 -17.52
N ALA A 20 -1.72 4.15 -16.47
CA ALA A 20 -2.77 3.27 -15.96
C ALA A 20 -3.28 2.21 -16.97
N ARG A 21 -2.55 1.94 -18.06
CA ARG A 21 -2.83 0.84 -18.98
C ARG A 21 -1.95 -0.37 -18.67
N PHE A 22 -2.55 -1.56 -18.72
CA PHE A 22 -1.82 -2.81 -18.53
C PHE A 22 -1.02 -3.19 -19.78
N MET A 23 0.24 -3.57 -19.59
CA MET A 23 1.10 -4.13 -20.63
C MET A 23 2.09 -5.12 -20.01
N VAL A 24 2.23 -6.29 -20.65
CA VAL A 24 3.30 -7.24 -20.35
C VAL A 24 4.60 -6.72 -21.00
N PRO A 25 5.75 -6.63 -20.29
CA PRO A 25 6.97 -6.00 -20.79
C PRO A 25 7.74 -6.95 -21.74
N THR A 26 7.10 -7.35 -22.83
CA THR A 26 7.63 -8.21 -23.89
C THR A 26 7.31 -7.61 -25.26
N PRO A 27 8.03 -7.97 -26.34
CA PRO A 27 7.70 -7.51 -27.69
C PRO A 27 6.22 -7.76 -28.06
N ARG A 28 5.69 -8.95 -27.77
CA ARG A 28 4.27 -9.28 -27.97
C ARG A 28 3.32 -8.39 -27.16
N GLY A 29 3.66 -8.10 -25.90
CA GLY A 29 2.85 -7.22 -25.06
C GLY A 29 2.82 -5.78 -25.58
N LEU A 30 3.97 -5.30 -26.06
CA LEU A 30 4.10 -3.99 -26.68
C LEU A 30 3.35 -3.90 -28.02
N ALA A 31 3.45 -4.93 -28.86
CA ALA A 31 2.75 -5.03 -30.14
C ALA A 31 1.23 -4.85 -29.97
N ARG A 32 0.65 -5.52 -28.97
CA ARG A 32 -0.77 -5.43 -28.62
C ARG A 32 -1.21 -4.01 -28.24
N VAL A 33 -0.36 -3.27 -27.52
CA VAL A 33 -0.67 -1.89 -27.13
C VAL A 33 -0.46 -0.93 -28.29
N ALA A 34 0.64 -1.10 -29.02
CA ALA A 34 1.00 -0.27 -30.17
C ALA A 34 0.09 -0.51 -31.38
N GLY A 35 -0.70 -1.59 -31.39
CA GLY A 35 -1.60 -1.92 -32.49
C GLY A 35 -0.87 -2.42 -33.74
N ILE A 36 0.30 -3.05 -33.56
CA ILE A 36 1.13 -3.58 -34.64
C ILE A 36 1.33 -5.09 -34.47
N ASP A 37 1.80 -5.75 -35.52
CA ASP A 37 2.08 -7.19 -35.48
C ASP A 37 3.28 -7.50 -34.58
N ALA A 38 3.18 -8.60 -33.84
CA ALA A 38 4.27 -9.05 -32.98
C ALA A 38 5.35 -9.77 -33.80
N PRO A 39 6.63 -9.70 -33.38
CA PRO A 39 7.68 -10.42 -34.08
C PRO A 39 7.48 -11.93 -33.93
N GLU A 40 7.58 -12.65 -35.05
CA GLU A 40 7.44 -14.12 -35.09
C GLU A 40 8.73 -14.83 -34.65
N GLU A 41 9.88 -14.19 -34.88
CA GLU A 41 11.22 -14.73 -34.61
C GLU A 41 12.11 -13.71 -33.87
N ASP A 42 13.14 -14.20 -33.16
CA ASP A 42 14.04 -13.35 -32.36
C ASP A 42 14.83 -12.33 -33.21
N SER A 43 15.15 -12.69 -34.45
CA SER A 43 15.83 -11.83 -35.43
C SER A 43 15.02 -10.56 -35.77
N ALA A 44 13.69 -10.64 -35.68
CA ALA A 44 12.77 -9.55 -35.96
C ALA A 44 12.52 -8.62 -34.75
N ILE A 45 13.03 -8.94 -33.56
CA ILE A 45 12.79 -8.13 -32.36
C ILE A 45 13.41 -6.73 -32.48
N ALA A 46 14.64 -6.62 -32.98
CA ALA A 46 15.32 -5.34 -33.11
C ALA A 46 14.61 -4.35 -34.06
N PRO A 47 14.22 -4.73 -35.30
CA PRO A 47 13.41 -3.86 -36.15
C PRO A 47 12.04 -3.58 -35.54
N PHE A 48 11.38 -4.59 -34.96
CA PHE A 48 10.09 -4.42 -34.29
C PHE A 48 10.14 -3.34 -33.18
N LEU A 49 11.19 -3.27 -32.37
CA LEU A 49 11.29 -2.25 -31.31
C LEU A 49 11.33 -0.82 -31.87
N ARG A 50 11.84 -0.64 -33.09
CA ARG A 50 11.79 0.65 -33.80
C ARG A 50 10.37 0.93 -34.28
N ASP A 51 9.72 -0.03 -34.92
CA ASP A 51 8.34 0.11 -35.40
C ASP A 51 7.37 0.39 -34.24
N ALA A 52 7.57 -0.29 -33.10
CA ALA A 52 6.81 -0.05 -31.88
C ALA A 52 7.07 1.35 -31.28
N THR A 53 8.30 1.86 -31.42
CA THR A 53 8.62 3.24 -31.02
C THR A 53 7.88 4.25 -31.88
N ASP A 54 7.91 4.07 -33.19
CA ASP A 54 7.23 4.95 -34.15
C ASP A 54 5.70 4.90 -33.94
N ALA A 55 5.14 3.71 -33.71
CA ALA A 55 3.72 3.55 -33.39
C ALA A 55 3.33 4.26 -32.08
N LEU A 56 4.13 4.13 -31.01
CA LEU A 56 3.90 4.84 -29.75
C LEU A 56 3.99 6.36 -29.91
N LEU A 57 5.00 6.86 -30.62
CA LEU A 57 5.14 8.29 -30.89
C LEU A 57 4.02 8.82 -31.81
N GLY A 58 3.52 8.00 -32.74
CA GLY A 58 2.37 8.34 -33.57
C GLY A 58 1.08 8.56 -32.77
N MET A 59 0.93 7.93 -31.59
CA MET A 59 -0.26 8.09 -30.74
C MET A 59 -0.49 9.54 -30.29
N ILE A 60 0.58 10.34 -30.15
CA ILE A 60 0.49 11.71 -29.66
C ILE A 60 0.26 12.75 -30.77
N GLU A 61 0.37 12.36 -32.03
CA GLU A 61 0.17 13.24 -33.18
C GLU A 61 -1.32 13.45 -33.51
N GLY A 62 -2.20 12.56 -33.05
CA GLY A 62 -3.65 12.71 -33.16
C GLY A 62 -4.26 13.63 -32.10
N ASP A 63 -5.44 14.18 -32.43
CA ASP A 63 -6.26 14.95 -31.48
C ASP A 63 -6.98 14.05 -30.45
N ASP A 64 -7.15 12.76 -30.75
CA ASP A 64 -7.85 11.77 -29.92
C ASP A 64 -6.89 10.93 -29.06
N TRP A 65 -6.11 11.61 -28.21
CA TRP A 65 -5.28 10.95 -27.19
C TRP A 65 -5.90 11.14 -25.79
N PRO A 66 -6.58 10.14 -25.22
CA PRO A 66 -7.30 10.27 -23.95
C PRO A 66 -6.39 10.70 -22.78
N GLU A 67 -5.12 10.30 -22.81
CA GLU A 67 -4.14 10.57 -21.77
C GLU A 67 -3.28 11.84 -22.02
N ARG A 68 -3.75 12.72 -22.91
CA ARG A 68 -3.08 13.99 -23.26
C ARG A 68 -3.00 14.98 -22.11
N GLU A 69 -4.03 15.09 -21.27
CA GLU A 69 -4.05 16.05 -20.15
C GLU A 69 -2.87 15.79 -19.20
N GLY A 70 -2.07 16.83 -18.94
CA GLY A 70 -0.88 16.81 -18.10
C GLY A 70 0.39 16.33 -18.80
N ALA A 71 0.32 15.86 -20.05
CA ALA A 71 1.48 15.33 -20.77
C ALA A 71 2.53 16.40 -21.04
N TRP A 72 2.11 17.58 -21.49
CA TRP A 72 3.02 18.66 -21.81
C TRP A 72 3.79 19.12 -20.57
N THR A 73 3.08 19.39 -19.47
CA THR A 73 3.68 19.82 -18.20
C THR A 73 4.65 18.78 -17.63
N ALA A 74 4.29 17.49 -17.72
CA ALA A 74 5.16 16.40 -17.29
C ALA A 74 6.42 16.29 -18.18
N ALA A 75 6.28 16.40 -19.51
CA ALA A 75 7.40 16.38 -20.45
C ALA A 75 8.40 17.51 -20.19
N GLN A 76 7.92 18.74 -19.93
CA GLN A 76 8.78 19.88 -19.56
C GLN A 76 9.56 19.62 -18.25
N SER A 77 8.92 18.99 -17.26
CA SER A 77 9.57 18.64 -15.99
C SER A 77 10.59 17.52 -16.17
N LEU A 78 10.25 16.50 -16.95
CA LEU A 78 11.14 15.40 -17.31
C LEU A 78 12.34 15.86 -18.17
N PHE A 79 12.16 16.87 -19.03
CA PHE A 79 13.25 17.48 -19.80
C PHE A 79 14.30 18.12 -18.88
N ARG A 80 13.85 18.88 -17.86
CA ARG A 80 14.75 19.45 -16.84
C ARG A 80 15.48 18.38 -16.02
N LEU A 81 14.86 17.21 -15.84
CA LEU A 81 15.46 16.05 -15.18
C LEU A 81 16.36 15.21 -16.12
N ARG A 82 16.54 15.63 -17.37
CA ARG A 82 17.34 14.94 -18.40
C ARG A 82 16.85 13.52 -18.68
N TRP A 83 15.54 13.30 -18.63
CA TRP A 83 14.95 12.04 -19.09
C TRP A 83 15.17 11.89 -20.60
N THR A 84 15.68 10.74 -21.04
CA THR A 84 16.19 10.55 -22.40
C THR A 84 15.12 10.69 -23.49
N TRP A 85 13.86 10.39 -23.20
CA TRP A 85 12.73 10.60 -24.11
C TRP A 85 12.24 12.04 -24.20
N ALA A 86 12.50 12.87 -23.18
CA ALA A 86 11.90 14.20 -23.09
C ALA A 86 12.18 15.10 -24.30
N PRO A 87 13.39 15.17 -24.88
CA PRO A 87 13.64 15.98 -26.07
C PRO A 87 12.75 15.62 -27.26
N LEU A 88 12.50 14.32 -27.48
CA LEU A 88 11.66 13.84 -28.58
C LEU A 88 10.17 14.15 -28.35
N LEU A 89 9.74 14.19 -27.09
CA LEU A 89 8.34 14.43 -26.72
C LEU A 89 8.01 15.93 -26.67
N VAL A 90 8.91 16.78 -26.18
CA VAL A 90 8.68 18.22 -26.03
C VAL A 90 8.35 18.87 -27.38
N ASP A 91 9.02 18.45 -28.45
CA ASP A 91 8.78 18.99 -29.80
C ASP A 91 7.46 18.52 -30.41
N ARG A 92 6.95 17.35 -29.97
CA ARG A 92 5.71 16.73 -30.47
C ARG A 92 4.48 17.10 -29.66
N LEU A 93 4.66 17.56 -28.41
CA LEU A 93 3.58 17.95 -27.53
C LEU A 93 3.36 19.47 -27.63
N PRO A 94 2.30 19.93 -28.30
CA PRO A 94 2.00 21.36 -28.34
C PRO A 94 1.67 21.87 -26.95
N LYS A 95 2.08 23.11 -26.67
CA LYS A 95 1.69 23.78 -25.43
C LYS A 95 0.15 23.88 -25.39
N PRO A 96 -0.49 23.46 -24.29
CA PRO A 96 -1.94 23.51 -24.18
C PRO A 96 -2.43 24.96 -24.18
N SER A 97 -3.55 25.22 -24.86
CA SER A 97 -4.16 26.56 -24.96
C SER A 97 -4.77 27.04 -23.63
N VAL A 98 -5.18 26.08 -22.79
CA VAL A 98 -5.66 26.29 -21.42
C VAL A 98 -4.67 25.65 -20.47
N ALA A 99 -4.39 26.28 -19.33
CA ALA A 99 -3.54 25.70 -18.30
C ALA A 99 -4.11 24.34 -17.86
N GLU A 100 -3.29 23.30 -17.94
CA GLU A 100 -3.67 21.96 -17.50
C GLU A 100 -3.92 21.96 -15.99
N ARG A 101 -4.94 21.22 -15.55
CA ARG A 101 -5.22 21.10 -14.12
C ARG A 101 -4.10 20.32 -13.46
N TRP A 102 -3.64 20.85 -12.34
CA TRP A 102 -2.69 20.15 -11.50
C TRP A 102 -3.32 18.88 -10.91
N LEU A 103 -2.52 17.82 -10.74
CA LEU A 103 -2.97 16.50 -10.28
C LEU A 103 -3.92 16.58 -9.07
N TYR A 104 -3.51 17.32 -8.04
CA TYR A 104 -4.25 17.44 -6.78
C TYR A 104 -5.54 18.25 -6.91
N THR A 105 -5.75 19.00 -7.99
CA THR A 105 -7.03 19.67 -8.27
C THR A 105 -7.98 18.77 -9.05
N LYS A 106 -7.44 17.83 -9.86
CA LYS A 106 -8.21 16.89 -10.67
C LYS A 106 -8.77 15.72 -9.87
N LEU A 107 -8.07 15.28 -8.84
CA LEU A 107 -8.48 14.11 -8.06
C LEU A 107 -9.82 14.35 -7.35
N PRO A 108 -10.76 13.37 -7.41
CA PRO A 108 -12.05 13.51 -6.75
C PRO A 108 -11.88 13.51 -5.23
N GLU A 109 -12.69 14.35 -4.57
CA GLU A 109 -12.79 14.36 -3.12
C GLU A 109 -13.83 13.33 -2.66
N TRP A 110 -13.54 12.62 -1.56
CA TRP A 110 -14.56 11.81 -0.89
C TRP A 110 -15.39 12.68 0.05
N SER A 111 -16.63 12.26 0.26
CA SER A 111 -17.56 12.83 1.23
C SER A 111 -17.99 11.75 2.21
N GLU A 112 -18.41 12.15 3.42
CA GLU A 112 -19.03 11.23 4.36
C GLU A 112 -20.46 10.91 3.90
N GLY A 113 -20.76 9.62 3.76
CA GLY A 113 -22.11 9.12 3.53
C GLY A 113 -22.76 8.71 4.85
N ALA A 114 -24.08 8.54 4.84
CA ALA A 114 -24.77 7.90 5.96
C ALA A 114 -24.25 6.46 6.12
N PRO A 115 -24.00 5.99 7.35
CA PRO A 115 -23.52 4.63 7.56
C PRO A 115 -24.54 3.62 7.04
N ARG A 116 -24.04 2.54 6.45
CA ARG A 116 -24.88 1.43 5.98
C ARG A 116 -25.69 0.87 7.15
N PRO A 117 -27.00 0.59 6.97
CA PRO A 117 -27.79 -0.03 8.02
C PRO A 117 -27.23 -1.40 8.39
N ALA A 118 -27.53 -1.85 9.62
CA ALA A 118 -27.13 -3.18 10.06
C ALA A 118 -27.68 -4.26 9.11
N PRO A 119 -26.87 -5.27 8.71
CA PRO A 119 -27.33 -6.32 7.82
C PRO A 119 -28.51 -7.10 8.41
N ARG A 120 -29.50 -7.41 7.58
CA ARG A 120 -30.63 -8.27 7.95
C ARG A 120 -30.16 -9.70 8.21
N THR A 121 -30.79 -10.35 9.18
CA THR A 121 -30.62 -11.80 9.38
C THR A 121 -31.39 -12.54 8.30
N VAL A 122 -30.66 -13.26 7.44
CA VAL A 122 -31.24 -14.05 6.34
C VAL A 122 -30.68 -15.46 6.34
N SER A 123 -31.48 -16.39 5.83
CA SER A 123 -31.05 -17.75 5.51
C SER A 123 -31.09 -17.92 4.00
N LEU A 124 -29.99 -18.34 3.40
CA LEU A 124 -29.90 -18.50 1.95
C LEU A 124 -30.63 -19.76 1.52
N ASP A 125 -31.45 -19.67 0.47
CA ASP A 125 -32.06 -20.84 -0.15
C ASP A 125 -31.04 -21.66 -0.97
N ALA A 126 -31.18 -22.98 -0.95
CA ALA A 126 -30.25 -23.88 -1.61
C ALA A 126 -30.35 -23.79 -3.13
N ASP A 127 -31.56 -23.74 -3.68
CA ASP A 127 -31.80 -23.67 -5.12
C ASP A 127 -31.35 -22.32 -5.66
N ARG A 128 -31.67 -21.22 -4.97
CA ARG A 128 -31.18 -19.87 -5.34
C ARG A 128 -29.65 -19.76 -5.30
N THR A 129 -28.99 -20.47 -4.38
CA THR A 129 -27.52 -20.53 -4.35
C THR A 129 -26.96 -21.26 -5.58
N GLN A 130 -27.61 -22.36 -5.98
CA GLN A 130 -27.23 -23.12 -7.18
C GLN A 130 -27.52 -22.34 -8.46
N GLU A 131 -28.65 -21.64 -8.55
CA GLU A 131 -28.96 -20.73 -9.66
C GLU A 131 -27.92 -19.61 -9.77
N ARG A 132 -27.54 -19.00 -8.65
CA ARG A 132 -26.47 -17.98 -8.62
C ARG A 132 -25.15 -18.55 -9.11
N LEU A 133 -24.76 -19.74 -8.67
CA LEU A 133 -23.54 -20.41 -9.14
C LEU A 133 -23.61 -20.68 -10.64
N ALA A 134 -24.73 -21.21 -11.14
CA ALA A 134 -24.92 -21.51 -12.57
C ALA A 134 -24.83 -20.24 -13.43
N ALA A 135 -25.39 -19.13 -12.97
CA ALA A 135 -25.26 -17.84 -13.63
C ALA A 135 -23.80 -17.36 -13.71
N LEU A 136 -23.02 -17.58 -12.65
CA LEU A 136 -21.59 -17.20 -12.59
C LEU A 136 -20.69 -18.08 -13.44
N THR A 137 -20.97 -19.38 -13.52
CA THR A 137 -20.20 -20.29 -14.38
C THR A 137 -20.52 -20.07 -15.85
N GLY A 138 -21.75 -19.63 -16.16
CA GLY A 138 -22.27 -19.52 -17.51
C GLY A 138 -22.78 -20.86 -18.05
N SER A 139 -23.52 -20.79 -19.16
CA SER A 139 -24.18 -21.95 -19.77
C SER A 139 -23.24 -22.89 -20.54
N THR A 140 -22.03 -22.43 -20.87
CA THR A 140 -21.05 -23.18 -21.66
C THR A 140 -19.99 -23.88 -20.80
N ALA A 141 -19.99 -23.66 -19.48
CA ALA A 141 -19.03 -24.27 -18.58
C ALA A 141 -19.38 -25.73 -18.26
N GLU A 142 -18.34 -26.54 -18.08
CA GLU A 142 -18.47 -27.90 -17.57
C GLU A 142 -19.18 -27.90 -16.21
N GLN A 143 -20.21 -28.74 -16.06
CA GLN A 143 -20.90 -28.93 -14.79
C GLN A 143 -20.05 -29.77 -13.84
N ARG A 144 -19.63 -29.18 -12.72
CA ARG A 144 -18.74 -29.82 -11.74
C ARG A 144 -19.52 -30.13 -10.47
N PRO A 145 -19.88 -31.41 -10.19
CA PRO A 145 -20.61 -31.78 -8.98
C PRO A 145 -19.91 -31.33 -7.70
N GLY A 146 -18.57 -31.41 -7.65
CA GLY A 146 -17.79 -30.94 -6.51
C GLY A 146 -17.91 -29.44 -6.25
N GLN A 147 -18.01 -28.61 -7.29
CA GLN A 147 -18.22 -27.16 -7.15
C GLN A 147 -19.59 -26.85 -6.56
N ARG A 148 -20.62 -27.56 -7.03
CA ARG A 148 -22.00 -27.42 -6.55
C ARG A 148 -22.12 -27.81 -5.08
N ALA A 149 -21.54 -28.96 -4.72
CA ALA A 149 -21.48 -29.43 -3.34
C ALA A 149 -20.72 -28.46 -2.43
N TYR A 150 -19.58 -27.95 -2.91
CA TYR A 150 -18.80 -26.93 -2.19
C TYR A 150 -19.62 -25.65 -1.96
N ALA A 151 -20.33 -25.15 -2.96
CA ALA A 151 -21.18 -23.96 -2.80
C ALA A 151 -22.34 -24.18 -1.82
N GLN A 152 -22.93 -25.38 -1.80
CA GLN A 152 -23.95 -25.76 -0.81
C GLN A 152 -23.38 -25.81 0.60
N ALA A 153 -22.20 -26.38 0.79
CA ALA A 153 -21.53 -26.39 2.09
C ALA A 153 -21.17 -24.97 2.55
N ALA A 154 -20.59 -24.15 1.66
CA ALA A 154 -20.20 -22.78 1.96
C ALA A 154 -21.40 -21.87 2.33
N ARG A 155 -22.59 -22.16 1.76
CA ARG A 155 -23.86 -21.48 2.09
C ARG A 155 -24.13 -21.48 3.60
N GLU A 156 -23.86 -22.59 4.30
CA GLU A 156 -24.19 -22.75 5.72
C GLU A 156 -23.51 -21.69 6.59
N ALA A 157 -22.29 -21.23 6.23
CA ALA A 157 -21.57 -20.19 6.96
C ALA A 157 -22.32 -18.84 6.97
N PHE A 158 -23.21 -18.60 6.02
CA PHE A 158 -23.96 -17.35 5.91
C PHE A 158 -25.23 -17.33 6.76
N GLY A 159 -25.66 -18.49 7.26
CA GLY A 159 -26.82 -18.63 8.15
C GLY A 159 -26.67 -17.91 9.50
N PRO A 160 -27.76 -17.79 10.27
CA PRO A 160 -27.74 -17.19 11.60
C PRO A 160 -26.82 -17.97 12.56
N ARG A 161 -26.29 -17.28 13.57
CA ARG A 161 -25.50 -17.93 14.63
C ARG A 161 -26.42 -18.75 15.53
N MET A 162 -26.04 -20.01 15.78
CA MET A 162 -26.79 -20.92 16.64
C MET A 162 -26.56 -20.64 18.13
N THR A 163 -25.37 -20.14 18.48
CA THR A 163 -24.96 -19.89 19.87
C THR A 163 -24.42 -18.47 20.01
N GLN A 164 -24.83 -17.77 21.08
CA GLN A 164 -24.32 -16.43 21.38
C GLN A 164 -22.80 -16.49 21.63
N GLY A 165 -22.06 -15.55 21.04
CA GLY A 165 -20.60 -15.49 21.14
C GLY A 165 -19.83 -16.46 20.23
N ALA A 166 -20.49 -17.48 19.66
CA ALA A 166 -19.85 -18.40 18.72
C ALA A 166 -20.05 -17.96 17.26
N PRO A 167 -19.03 -18.07 16.40
CA PRO A 167 -19.22 -17.88 14.96
C PRO A 167 -20.06 -19.04 14.38
N ASN A 168 -20.85 -18.75 13.36
CA ASN A 168 -21.30 -19.79 12.44
C ASN A 168 -20.20 -19.98 11.39
N MET A 169 -19.61 -21.17 11.31
CA MET A 169 -18.36 -21.40 10.59
C MET A 169 -18.44 -22.69 9.79
N VAL A 170 -17.89 -22.64 8.57
CA VAL A 170 -17.66 -23.81 7.72
C VAL A 170 -16.18 -23.87 7.43
N LEU A 171 -15.58 -25.05 7.65
CA LEU A 171 -14.26 -25.39 7.16
C LEU A 171 -14.45 -26.36 6.00
N ALA A 172 -14.02 -25.96 4.81
CA ALA A 172 -14.19 -26.76 3.60
C ALA A 172 -12.86 -26.87 2.87
N GLU A 173 -12.38 -28.09 2.72
CA GLU A 173 -11.26 -28.41 1.84
C GLU A 173 -11.79 -28.71 0.44
N ALA A 174 -11.11 -28.19 -0.57
CA ALA A 174 -11.50 -28.33 -1.95
C ALA A 174 -10.26 -28.48 -2.82
N GLY A 175 -10.27 -29.49 -3.69
CA GLY A 175 -9.17 -29.74 -4.63
C GLY A 175 -8.91 -28.55 -5.55
N THR A 176 -7.70 -28.48 -6.09
CA THR A 176 -7.35 -27.46 -7.09
C THR A 176 -8.22 -27.61 -8.35
N GLY A 177 -8.52 -26.49 -9.01
CA GLY A 177 -9.28 -26.50 -10.26
C GLY A 177 -10.79 -26.76 -10.13
N ILE A 178 -11.34 -27.09 -8.96
CA ILE A 178 -12.79 -27.34 -8.83
C ILE A 178 -13.67 -26.09 -9.00
N GLY A 179 -13.07 -24.89 -9.05
CA GLY A 179 -13.79 -23.61 -9.12
C GLY A 179 -14.21 -23.06 -7.76
N LYS A 180 -13.37 -23.23 -6.73
CA LYS A 180 -13.54 -22.74 -5.34
C LYS A 180 -14.05 -21.30 -5.28
N THR A 181 -13.40 -20.41 -6.03
CA THR A 181 -13.71 -18.99 -6.10
C THR A 181 -15.18 -18.70 -6.37
N LEU A 182 -15.72 -19.23 -7.48
CA LEU A 182 -17.14 -19.04 -7.79
C LEU A 182 -18.05 -19.78 -6.80
N GLY A 183 -17.57 -20.91 -6.27
CA GLY A 183 -18.28 -21.70 -5.26
C GLY A 183 -18.59 -20.93 -3.98
N TYR A 184 -17.65 -20.13 -3.44
CA TYR A 184 -17.93 -19.27 -2.28
C TYR A 184 -18.51 -17.90 -2.67
N LEU A 185 -18.18 -17.36 -3.86
CA LEU A 185 -18.73 -16.07 -4.32
C LEU A 185 -20.24 -16.15 -4.59
N ALA A 186 -20.75 -17.31 -4.98
CA ALA A 186 -22.19 -17.52 -5.17
C ALA A 186 -23.00 -17.25 -3.90
N PRO A 187 -22.83 -17.98 -2.78
CA PRO A 187 -23.56 -17.69 -1.54
C PRO A 187 -23.17 -16.34 -0.94
N ALA A 188 -21.90 -15.89 -1.05
CA ALA A 188 -21.47 -14.60 -0.52
C ALA A 188 -22.20 -13.42 -1.17
N SER A 189 -22.27 -13.38 -2.50
CA SER A 189 -22.95 -12.31 -3.23
C SER A 189 -24.45 -12.34 -3.03
N LEU A 190 -25.06 -13.53 -2.95
CA LEU A 190 -26.47 -13.69 -2.65
C LEU A 190 -26.82 -13.17 -1.24
N TRP A 191 -25.96 -13.46 -0.25
CA TRP A 191 -26.12 -12.94 1.09
C TRP A 191 -25.97 -11.42 1.13
N ALA A 192 -24.96 -10.86 0.46
CA ALA A 192 -24.75 -9.41 0.44
C ALA A 192 -25.99 -8.67 -0.10
N GLU A 193 -26.58 -9.18 -1.19
CA GLU A 193 -27.79 -8.66 -1.81
C GLU A 193 -29.01 -8.77 -0.90
N GLN A 194 -29.25 -9.93 -0.28
CA GLN A 194 -30.43 -10.15 0.56
C GLN A 194 -30.31 -9.51 1.95
N ALA A 195 -29.15 -9.61 2.60
CA ALA A 195 -28.93 -9.05 3.92
C ALA A 195 -28.75 -7.53 3.86
N GLY A 196 -28.28 -6.98 2.74
CA GLY A 196 -27.86 -5.58 2.67
C GLY A 196 -26.59 -5.33 3.48
N GLY A 197 -25.66 -6.29 3.52
CA GLY A 197 -24.38 -6.20 4.22
C GLY A 197 -23.18 -6.49 3.33
N ALA A 198 -21.97 -6.17 3.80
CA ALA A 198 -20.73 -6.45 3.09
C ALA A 198 -20.15 -7.82 3.47
N VAL A 199 -19.66 -8.58 2.49
CA VAL A 199 -18.86 -9.80 2.72
C VAL A 199 -17.40 -9.51 2.43
N TRP A 200 -16.53 -9.85 3.37
CA TRP A 200 -15.09 -9.69 3.21
C TRP A 200 -14.46 -10.99 2.73
N VAL A 201 -13.88 -10.97 1.54
CA VAL A 201 -13.12 -12.09 0.98
C VAL A 201 -11.64 -11.80 1.19
N SER A 202 -11.02 -12.54 2.10
CA SER A 202 -9.61 -12.43 2.43
C SER A 202 -8.83 -13.52 1.70
N THR A 203 -7.72 -13.16 1.06
CA THR A 203 -6.82 -14.11 0.36
C THR A 203 -5.36 -13.81 0.69
N PHE A 204 -4.46 -14.74 0.39
CA PHE A 204 -3.06 -14.63 0.81
C PHE A 204 -2.26 -13.61 -0.04
N THR A 205 -2.30 -13.72 -1.37
CA THR A 205 -1.41 -12.93 -2.24
C THR A 205 -2.13 -11.82 -3.01
N LYS A 206 -1.39 -10.77 -3.37
CA LYS A 206 -1.90 -9.67 -4.23
C LYS A 206 -2.29 -10.14 -5.62
N ALA A 207 -1.65 -11.19 -6.13
CA ALA A 207 -2.00 -11.80 -7.40
C ALA A 207 -3.39 -12.47 -7.33
N LEU A 208 -3.65 -13.21 -6.24
CA LEU A 208 -4.96 -13.81 -5.97
C LEU A 208 -6.03 -12.72 -5.79
N GLN A 209 -5.75 -11.63 -5.05
CA GLN A 209 -6.67 -10.50 -4.94
C GLN A 209 -7.08 -9.94 -6.31
N ARG A 210 -6.11 -9.75 -7.21
CA ARG A 210 -6.38 -9.26 -8.57
C ARG A 210 -7.22 -10.25 -9.36
N GLN A 211 -6.92 -11.55 -9.26
CA GLN A 211 -7.73 -12.60 -9.89
C GLN A 211 -9.17 -12.56 -9.38
N LEU A 212 -9.39 -12.42 -8.07
CA LEU A 212 -10.73 -12.26 -7.49
C LEU A 212 -11.43 -11.00 -7.99
N GLY A 213 -10.70 -9.88 -8.10
CA GLY A 213 -11.22 -8.64 -8.68
C GLY A 213 -11.68 -8.82 -10.13
N GLN A 214 -10.93 -9.58 -10.94
CA GLN A 214 -11.30 -9.91 -12.32
C GLN A 214 -12.51 -10.85 -12.38
N GLU A 215 -12.54 -11.89 -11.55
CA GLU A 215 -13.66 -12.83 -11.46
C GLU A 215 -14.96 -12.13 -11.00
N SER A 216 -14.86 -11.04 -10.25
CA SER A 216 -16.02 -10.22 -9.88
C SER A 216 -16.73 -9.57 -11.07
N ALA A 217 -16.11 -9.50 -12.25
CA ALA A 217 -16.77 -9.11 -13.49
C ALA A 217 -17.89 -10.07 -13.90
N ARG A 218 -17.85 -11.34 -13.45
CA ARG A 218 -18.95 -12.28 -13.65
C ARG A 218 -20.17 -11.96 -12.77
N LEU A 219 -19.93 -11.39 -11.59
CA LEU A 219 -20.99 -10.94 -10.67
C LEU A 219 -21.62 -9.63 -11.16
N PHE A 220 -20.78 -8.69 -11.57
CA PHE A 220 -21.17 -7.37 -12.03
C PHE A 220 -20.48 -7.07 -13.37
N PRO A 221 -21.12 -7.41 -14.51
CA PRO A 221 -20.53 -7.19 -15.83
C PRO A 221 -20.26 -5.71 -16.13
N ASP A 222 -21.21 -4.84 -15.74
CA ASP A 222 -21.06 -3.40 -15.85
C ASP A 222 -19.94 -2.89 -14.92
N ALA A 223 -18.96 -2.18 -15.50
CA ALA A 223 -17.78 -1.72 -14.78
C ALA A 223 -18.10 -0.66 -13.71
N THR A 224 -19.12 0.18 -13.94
CA THR A 224 -19.53 1.23 -13.01
C THR A 224 -20.19 0.62 -11.78
N VAL A 225 -21.12 -0.32 -11.99
CA VAL A 225 -21.75 -1.09 -10.92
C VAL A 225 -20.72 -1.90 -10.15
N ARG A 226 -19.79 -2.57 -10.85
CA ARG A 226 -18.72 -3.34 -10.22
C ARG A 226 -17.84 -2.49 -9.32
N LYS A 227 -17.43 -1.30 -9.78
CA LYS A 227 -16.62 -0.36 -8.99
C LYS A 227 -17.32 0.11 -7.72
N ALA A 228 -18.64 0.23 -7.73
CA ALA A 228 -19.43 0.59 -6.56
C ALA A 228 -19.62 -0.59 -5.60
N LYS A 229 -19.79 -1.81 -6.12
CA LYS A 229 -20.15 -2.99 -5.32
C LYS A 229 -18.97 -3.85 -4.87
N VAL A 230 -17.82 -3.76 -5.54
CA VAL A 230 -16.64 -4.57 -5.26
C VAL A 230 -15.44 -3.66 -5.07
N VAL A 231 -14.84 -3.72 -3.88
CA VAL A 231 -13.71 -2.86 -3.52
C VAL A 231 -12.55 -3.73 -3.04
N THR A 232 -11.36 -3.48 -3.60
CA THR A 232 -10.12 -4.10 -3.15
C THR A 232 -9.46 -3.21 -2.10
N ARG A 233 -9.11 -3.80 -0.95
CA ARG A 233 -8.45 -3.14 0.18
C ARG A 233 -7.08 -3.77 0.43
N LYS A 234 -6.07 -2.93 0.53
CA LYS A 234 -4.69 -3.31 0.85
C LYS A 234 -4.15 -2.51 2.03
N GLY A 235 -2.99 -2.91 2.55
CA GLY A 235 -2.24 -2.09 3.50
C GLY A 235 -1.85 -0.74 2.90
N ARG A 236 -1.65 0.28 3.75
CA ARG A 236 -1.37 1.68 3.35
C ARG A 236 -0.10 1.79 2.51
N GLU A 237 0.86 0.91 2.75
CA GLU A 237 2.14 0.81 2.05
C GLU A 237 2.01 0.38 0.58
N ASN A 238 0.81 0.00 0.15
CA ASN A 238 0.51 -0.40 -1.23
C ASN A 238 -0.14 0.72 -2.05
N TYR A 239 -0.57 1.81 -1.41
CA TYR A 239 -1.21 2.93 -2.09
C TYR A 239 -0.24 4.11 -2.19
N LEU A 240 -0.41 4.89 -3.25
CA LEU A 240 0.29 6.15 -3.42
C LEU A 240 -0.09 7.14 -2.32
N CYS A 241 0.91 7.63 -1.59
CA CYS A 241 0.76 8.76 -0.69
C CYS A 241 0.89 10.06 -1.48
N LEU A 242 -0.22 10.77 -1.65
CA LEU A 242 -0.25 12.05 -2.38
C LEU A 242 0.70 13.10 -1.79
N LEU A 243 0.87 13.09 -0.47
CA LEU A 243 1.85 13.94 0.21
C LEU A 243 3.26 13.54 -0.21
N ASN A 244 3.65 12.27 -0.08
CA ASN A 244 5.00 11.82 -0.48
C ASN A 244 5.28 12.08 -1.98
N LEU A 245 4.25 12.01 -2.84
CA LEU A 245 4.39 12.39 -4.24
C LEU A 245 4.65 13.89 -4.42
N GLU A 246 3.90 14.75 -3.74
CA GLU A 246 4.06 16.21 -3.82
C GLU A 246 5.50 16.61 -3.45
N ASP A 247 6.00 15.95 -2.42
CA ASP A 247 7.32 16.13 -1.85
C ASP A 247 8.40 15.77 -2.86
N ALA A 248 8.24 14.61 -3.52
CA ALA A 248 9.13 14.15 -4.55
C ALA A 248 9.15 15.12 -5.75
N LEU A 249 7.98 15.66 -6.14
CA LEU A 249 7.85 16.62 -7.23
C LEU A 249 8.45 18.00 -6.89
N GLN A 250 8.45 18.39 -5.61
CA GLN A 250 9.00 19.67 -5.10
C GLN A 250 10.51 19.60 -4.79
N GLY A 251 11.23 18.63 -5.36
CA GLY A 251 12.69 18.51 -5.21
C GLY A 251 13.13 17.65 -4.02
N GLY A 252 12.21 16.94 -3.37
CA GLY A 252 12.53 15.92 -2.37
C GLY A 252 13.30 14.75 -2.98
N PHE A 253 13.16 14.49 -4.29
CA PHE A 253 13.88 13.43 -5.02
C PHE A 253 14.84 14.04 -6.06
N ALA A 254 15.85 13.27 -6.47
CA ALA A 254 16.81 13.65 -7.50
C ALA A 254 17.08 12.49 -8.49
N GLY A 255 17.63 12.83 -9.66
CA GLY A 255 18.01 11.87 -10.69
C GLY A 255 16.87 10.93 -11.11
N ARG A 256 17.17 9.63 -11.21
CA ARG A 256 16.18 8.58 -11.58
C ARG A 256 14.95 8.56 -10.66
N ALA A 257 15.11 8.81 -9.36
CA ALA A 257 13.97 8.83 -8.44
C ALA A 257 13.00 9.97 -8.79
N ALA A 258 13.51 11.14 -9.14
CA ALA A 258 12.67 12.27 -9.57
C ALA A 258 11.94 11.97 -10.91
N ILE A 259 12.59 11.25 -11.83
CA ILE A 259 11.94 10.76 -13.07
C ILE A 259 10.78 9.82 -12.74
N LEU A 260 10.99 8.84 -11.85
CA LEU A 260 9.91 7.96 -11.37
C LEU A 260 8.75 8.76 -10.78
N ALA A 261 9.03 9.77 -9.94
CA ALA A 261 7.99 10.59 -9.34
C ALA A 261 7.13 11.30 -10.40
N GLN A 262 7.73 11.80 -11.49
CA GLN A 262 6.97 12.40 -12.61
C GLN A 262 6.13 11.37 -13.37
N LEU A 263 6.66 10.16 -13.63
CA LEU A 263 5.90 9.08 -14.27
C LEU A 263 4.73 8.61 -13.37
N VAL A 264 4.97 8.50 -12.06
CA VAL A 264 3.93 8.17 -11.07
C VAL A 264 2.91 9.29 -10.94
N ALA A 265 3.31 10.57 -10.99
CA ALA A 265 2.36 11.68 -10.99
C ALA A 265 1.45 11.67 -12.22
N ARG A 266 2.01 11.31 -13.38
CA ARG A 266 1.25 11.12 -14.61
C ARG A 266 0.27 9.96 -14.45
N TRP A 267 0.71 8.81 -13.96
CA TRP A 267 -0.16 7.67 -13.64
C TRP A 267 -1.27 8.02 -12.62
N ALA A 268 -0.94 8.77 -11.57
CA ALA A 268 -1.87 9.15 -10.51
C ALA A 268 -3.06 9.99 -11.04
N GLY A 269 -2.88 10.68 -12.18
CA GLY A 269 -3.95 11.43 -12.84
C GLY A 269 -4.98 10.56 -13.58
N TYR A 270 -4.68 9.27 -13.78
CA TYR A 270 -5.51 8.32 -14.55
C TYR A 270 -5.85 7.04 -13.78
N THR A 271 -5.12 6.72 -12.71
CA THR A 271 -5.37 5.52 -11.90
C THR A 271 -6.78 5.46 -11.32
N ALA A 272 -7.35 4.26 -11.27
CA ALA A 272 -8.66 4.02 -10.69
C ALA A 272 -8.70 4.25 -9.17
N ASP A 273 -7.65 3.80 -8.47
CA ASP A 273 -7.62 3.69 -7.01
C ASP A 273 -6.25 3.98 -6.37
N GLY A 274 -5.22 4.32 -7.14
CA GLY A 274 -3.90 4.67 -6.61
C GLY A 274 -3.13 3.48 -6.02
N ASP A 275 -3.47 2.25 -6.42
CA ASP A 275 -2.77 1.03 -6.03
C ASP A 275 -1.43 0.88 -6.77
N MET A 276 -0.35 1.11 -6.04
CA MET A 276 1.02 1.01 -6.56
C MET A 276 1.51 -0.44 -6.68
N VAL A 277 0.82 -1.42 -6.10
CA VAL A 277 1.31 -2.81 -6.05
C VAL A 277 0.25 -3.80 -6.49
N GLY A 278 0.23 -4.06 -7.80
CA GLY A 278 -0.66 -5.04 -8.42
C GLY A 278 -1.99 -4.47 -8.91
N GLY A 279 -2.14 -3.13 -8.88
CA GLY A 279 -3.21 -2.38 -9.51
C GLY A 279 -2.88 -2.04 -10.98
N ASP A 280 -3.28 -0.83 -11.40
CA ASP A 280 -3.08 -0.33 -12.77
C ASP A 280 -1.73 0.36 -13.01
N LEU A 281 -0.88 0.50 -11.96
CA LEU A 281 0.53 0.81 -12.14
C LEU A 281 1.25 -0.46 -12.65
N PRO A 282 1.95 -0.41 -13.81
CA PRO A 282 2.68 -1.57 -14.28
C PRO A 282 3.75 -2.00 -13.27
N GLY A 283 3.67 -3.25 -12.76
CA GLY A 283 4.56 -3.71 -11.69
C GLY A 283 6.04 -3.65 -12.06
N TRP A 284 6.37 -3.87 -13.34
CA TRP A 284 7.72 -3.74 -13.88
C TRP A 284 8.24 -2.30 -13.87
N LEU A 285 7.38 -1.27 -13.83
CA LEU A 285 7.85 0.12 -13.83
C LEU A 285 8.71 0.38 -12.59
N THR A 286 8.23 -0.06 -11.42
CA THR A 286 8.96 0.13 -10.17
C THR A 286 10.28 -0.63 -10.11
N THR A 287 10.46 -1.69 -10.91
CA THR A 287 11.71 -2.47 -10.96
C THR A 287 12.77 -1.82 -11.87
N LEU A 288 12.37 -0.94 -12.80
CA LEU A 288 13.29 -0.13 -13.61
C LEU A 288 14.02 0.96 -12.81
N PHE A 289 13.49 1.29 -11.63
CA PHE A 289 14.07 2.24 -10.70
C PHE A 289 14.56 1.47 -9.46
N ARG A 290 15.71 1.83 -8.88
CA ARG A 290 16.23 1.13 -7.70
C ARG A 290 15.18 1.15 -6.57
N ARG A 291 15.13 0.09 -5.76
CA ARG A 291 14.11 -0.23 -4.71
C ARG A 291 13.64 0.95 -3.83
N ASN A 292 14.45 1.99 -3.67
CA ASN A 292 14.14 3.11 -2.77
C ASN A 292 13.17 4.15 -3.39
N GLY A 293 12.99 4.15 -4.71
CA GLY A 293 12.15 5.17 -5.38
C GLY A 293 10.65 4.98 -5.16
N SER A 294 10.13 3.78 -5.41
CA SER A 294 8.69 3.49 -5.30
C SER A 294 8.22 3.36 -3.85
N THR A 295 9.04 2.76 -2.99
CA THR A 295 8.75 2.60 -1.56
C THR A 295 8.71 3.92 -0.80
N ALA A 296 9.39 4.96 -1.30
CA ALA A 296 9.34 6.30 -0.73
C ALA A 296 8.10 7.10 -1.15
N LEU A 297 7.29 6.59 -2.09
CA LEU A 297 6.03 7.21 -2.55
C LEU A 297 4.79 6.63 -1.85
N THR A 298 4.93 5.59 -1.02
CA THR A 298 3.83 4.99 -0.25
C THR A 298 4.00 5.28 1.25
N ASP A 299 2.94 5.07 2.03
CA ASP A 299 2.94 5.23 3.49
C ASP A 299 3.32 3.89 4.16
N ARG A 300 4.62 3.66 4.33
CA ARG A 300 5.15 2.42 4.94
C ARG A 300 5.54 2.59 6.40
N ARG A 301 5.97 3.79 6.79
CA ARG A 301 6.62 4.04 8.08
C ARG A 301 5.65 4.68 9.05
N GLY A 302 4.35 4.59 8.75
CA GLY A 302 3.22 5.20 9.43
C GLY A 302 3.26 6.72 9.43
N GLU A 303 4.00 7.36 8.53
CA GLU A 303 4.18 8.81 8.50
C GLU A 303 2.89 9.59 8.26
N CYS A 304 1.81 8.90 7.91
CA CYS A 304 0.53 9.54 7.68
C CYS A 304 -0.01 10.24 8.94
N VAL A 305 -0.32 11.52 8.77
CA VAL A 305 -0.99 12.39 9.75
C VAL A 305 -2.52 12.34 9.62
N TYR A 306 -3.05 11.34 8.91
CA TYR A 306 -4.47 11.11 8.66
C TYR A 306 -5.21 12.39 8.20
N ALA A 307 -6.20 12.83 8.97
CA ALA A 307 -7.03 13.98 8.63
C ALA A 307 -6.25 15.31 8.59
N GLY A 308 -5.02 15.31 9.11
CA GLY A 308 -4.10 16.42 8.99
C GLY A 308 -3.39 16.59 7.67
N CYS A 309 -3.51 15.61 6.78
CA CYS A 309 -2.91 15.67 5.47
C CYS A 309 -3.69 16.68 4.61
N PRO A 310 -3.03 17.64 3.92
CA PRO A 310 -3.73 18.56 3.01
C PRO A 310 -4.45 17.82 1.87
N HIS A 311 -4.00 16.60 1.56
CA HIS A 311 -4.59 15.73 0.54
C HIS A 311 -5.60 14.72 1.12
N TYR A 312 -6.00 14.83 2.40
CA TYR A 312 -6.84 13.82 3.07
C TYR A 312 -8.13 13.50 2.32
N ARG A 313 -8.85 14.53 1.86
CA ARG A 313 -10.08 14.37 1.07
C ARG A 313 -9.87 13.73 -0.30
N LYS A 314 -8.65 13.72 -0.83
CA LYS A 314 -8.29 13.13 -2.13
C LYS A 314 -7.51 11.83 -1.97
N CYS A 315 -7.17 11.45 -0.74
CA CYS A 315 -6.29 10.34 -0.43
C CYS A 315 -6.89 9.02 -0.94
N PHE A 316 -6.13 8.32 -1.77
CA PHE A 316 -6.53 7.02 -2.33
C PHE A 316 -6.88 5.99 -1.25
N ILE A 317 -6.12 5.96 -0.16
CA ILE A 317 -6.35 5.05 0.97
C ILE A 317 -7.70 5.32 1.63
N GLU A 318 -8.01 6.59 1.88
CA GLU A 318 -9.24 7.00 2.54
C GLU A 318 -10.45 6.82 1.61
N ARG A 319 -10.30 7.11 0.31
CA ARG A 319 -11.31 6.81 -0.71
C ARG A 319 -11.63 5.31 -0.75
N ALA A 320 -10.61 4.45 -0.78
CA ALA A 320 -10.80 3.00 -0.75
C ALA A 320 -11.48 2.55 0.56
N ALA A 321 -11.15 3.17 1.69
CA ALA A 321 -11.78 2.90 2.97
C ALA A 321 -13.28 3.20 2.97
N ARG A 322 -13.69 4.40 2.53
CA ARG A 322 -15.12 4.77 2.44
C ARG A 322 -15.85 3.89 1.43
N ALA A 323 -15.27 3.69 0.25
CA ALA A 323 -15.86 2.82 -0.76
C ALA A 323 -16.10 1.39 -0.23
N SER A 324 -15.21 0.88 0.62
CA SER A 324 -15.39 -0.46 1.22
C SER A 324 -16.54 -0.55 2.23
N ALA A 325 -16.95 0.56 2.84
CA ALA A 325 -18.09 0.59 3.75
C ALA A 325 -19.43 0.43 3.01
N ASP A 326 -19.49 0.93 1.77
CA ASP A 326 -20.68 0.87 0.91
C ASP A 326 -20.70 -0.34 -0.02
N ALA A 327 -19.59 -1.07 -0.15
CA ALA A 327 -19.45 -2.21 -1.04
C ALA A 327 -20.27 -3.45 -0.57
N ASP A 328 -20.71 -4.26 -1.52
CA ASP A 328 -21.32 -5.57 -1.24
C ASP A 328 -20.23 -6.64 -1.00
N LEU A 329 -19.10 -6.52 -1.70
CA LEU A 329 -17.93 -7.40 -1.56
C LEU A 329 -16.66 -6.58 -1.35
N VAL A 330 -15.88 -6.94 -0.33
CA VAL A 330 -14.57 -6.35 -0.06
C VAL A 330 -13.50 -7.42 -0.20
N ILE A 331 -12.56 -7.21 -1.11
CA ILE A 331 -11.43 -8.13 -1.32
C ILE A 331 -10.24 -7.59 -0.52
N ALA A 332 -9.76 -8.34 0.47
CA ALA A 332 -8.66 -7.95 1.35
C ALA A 332 -7.58 -9.05 1.40
N ASN A 333 -6.41 -8.75 2.00
CA ASN A 333 -5.43 -9.79 2.30
C ASN A 333 -5.59 -10.23 3.76
N HIS A 334 -5.06 -11.41 4.10
CA HIS A 334 -5.10 -11.90 5.47
C HIS A 334 -4.46 -10.90 6.44
N ALA A 335 -3.29 -10.34 6.08
CA ALA A 335 -2.60 -9.33 6.89
C ALA A 335 -3.50 -8.13 7.24
N LEU A 336 -4.21 -7.52 6.29
CA LEU A 336 -5.10 -6.39 6.57
C LEU A 336 -6.28 -6.79 7.45
N VAL A 337 -6.82 -8.00 7.27
CA VAL A 337 -7.91 -8.49 8.13
C VAL A 337 -7.41 -8.68 9.57
N MET A 338 -6.20 -9.22 9.77
CA MET A 338 -5.58 -9.35 11.09
C MET A 338 -5.27 -7.99 11.72
N VAL A 339 -4.73 -7.04 10.95
CA VAL A 339 -4.50 -5.65 11.41
C VAL A 339 -5.81 -5.04 11.91
N ASN A 340 -6.91 -5.21 11.17
CA ASN A 340 -8.21 -4.67 11.58
C ASN A 340 -8.77 -5.37 12.83
N ALA A 341 -8.54 -6.68 12.96
CA ALA A 341 -8.93 -7.44 14.15
C ALA A 341 -8.15 -6.98 15.40
N ALA A 342 -6.83 -6.81 15.29
CA ALA A 342 -5.96 -6.35 16.38
C ALA A 342 -6.26 -4.89 16.79
N ARG A 343 -6.50 -4.00 15.82
CA ARG A 343 -6.74 -2.57 16.08
C ARG A 343 -8.04 -2.30 16.81
N GLY A 344 -9.03 -3.18 16.71
CA GLY A 344 -10.35 -3.01 17.32
C GLY A 344 -11.14 -1.76 16.88
N ARG A 345 -10.60 -0.96 15.95
CA ARG A 345 -11.15 0.36 15.55
C ARG A 345 -12.51 0.16 14.87
N GLU A 346 -13.51 0.79 15.49
CA GLU A 346 -14.95 0.82 15.13
C GLU A 346 -15.73 -0.50 15.23
N GLN A 347 -16.47 -0.67 16.33
CA GLN A 347 -17.45 -1.75 16.48
C GLN A 347 -18.60 -1.65 15.45
N THR A 348 -18.88 -0.45 14.94
CA THR A 348 -20.01 -0.16 14.03
C THR A 348 -19.74 -0.56 12.59
N THR A 349 -18.48 -0.60 12.15
CA THR A 349 -18.09 -0.92 10.76
C THR A 349 -17.40 -2.29 10.62
N ARG A 350 -17.34 -3.07 11.71
CA ARG A 350 -16.78 -4.44 11.69
C ARG A 350 -17.56 -5.33 10.73
N PRO A 351 -16.88 -5.96 9.75
CA PRO A 351 -17.53 -6.91 8.87
C PRO A 351 -18.10 -8.09 9.66
N THR A 352 -19.32 -8.48 9.33
CA THR A 352 -20.03 -9.58 10.01
C THR A 352 -19.89 -10.93 9.29
N ARG A 353 -19.36 -10.92 8.07
CA ARG A 353 -19.15 -12.11 7.23
C ARG A 353 -17.77 -12.06 6.58
N TYR A 354 -17.05 -13.16 6.72
CA TYR A 354 -15.73 -13.36 6.14
C TYR A 354 -15.71 -14.66 5.34
N VAL A 355 -14.95 -14.64 4.24
CA VAL A 355 -14.48 -15.82 3.53
C VAL A 355 -12.96 -15.73 3.53
N PHE A 356 -12.29 -16.74 4.08
CA PHE A 356 -10.83 -16.83 4.02
C PHE A 356 -10.44 -17.86 2.96
N ASP A 357 -10.02 -17.37 1.80
CA ASP A 357 -9.46 -18.18 0.73
C ASP A 357 -7.98 -18.46 0.98
N GLU A 358 -7.52 -19.67 0.68
CA GLU A 358 -6.19 -20.18 1.11
C GLU A 358 -5.96 -20.05 2.62
N GLY A 359 -7.00 -20.41 3.40
CA GLY A 359 -7.06 -20.20 4.85
C GLY A 359 -5.96 -20.86 5.68
N HIS A 360 -5.15 -21.75 5.11
CA HIS A 360 -3.97 -22.29 5.78
C HIS A 360 -2.91 -21.22 6.09
N HIS A 361 -2.89 -20.10 5.34
CA HIS A 361 -2.00 -18.96 5.58
C HIS A 361 -2.53 -17.96 6.63
N ILE A 362 -3.71 -18.22 7.23
CA ILE A 362 -4.26 -17.34 8.27
C ILE A 362 -3.34 -17.32 9.50
N PHE A 363 -2.75 -18.47 9.85
CA PHE A 363 -1.87 -18.60 11.00
C PHE A 363 -0.60 -17.76 10.82
N ASP A 364 0.07 -17.88 9.67
CA ASP A 364 1.23 -17.04 9.32
C ASP A 364 0.89 -15.53 9.39
N ALA A 365 -0.29 -15.16 8.89
CA ALA A 365 -0.74 -13.76 8.91
C ALA A 365 -1.08 -13.28 10.33
N ALA A 366 -1.57 -14.18 11.19
CA ALA A 366 -1.82 -13.88 12.60
C ALA A 366 -0.50 -13.74 13.35
N ASP A 367 0.43 -14.68 13.21
CA ASP A 367 1.75 -14.63 13.84
C ASP A 367 2.52 -13.36 13.44
N ALA A 368 2.51 -13.00 12.16
CA ALA A 368 3.14 -11.77 11.68
C ALA A 368 2.50 -10.49 12.26
N MET A 369 1.20 -10.51 12.61
CA MET A 369 0.50 -9.35 13.18
C MET A 369 0.59 -9.29 14.70
N PHE A 370 0.55 -10.42 15.39
CA PHE A 370 0.53 -10.50 16.84
C PHE A 370 1.92 -10.70 17.46
N SER A 371 2.96 -10.83 16.63
CA SER A 371 4.36 -10.77 17.07
C SER A 371 4.85 -9.34 17.21
N THR A 372 5.96 -9.18 17.92
CA THR A 372 6.70 -7.91 18.05
C THR A 372 8.13 -8.16 17.60
N ALA A 373 8.67 -7.24 16.81
CA ALA A 373 10.05 -7.28 16.35
C ALA A 373 10.74 -5.95 16.65
N LEU A 374 12.01 -6.02 17.06
CA LEU A 374 12.89 -4.85 17.14
C LEU A 374 13.96 -5.01 16.06
N THR A 375 13.74 -4.40 14.90
CA THR A 375 14.69 -4.50 13.78
C THR A 375 15.47 -3.20 13.55
N GLY A 376 16.69 -3.34 12.99
CA GLY A 376 17.47 -2.18 12.52
C GLY A 376 16.72 -1.35 11.46
N ALA A 377 15.89 -2.00 10.64
CA ALA A 377 15.05 -1.30 9.68
C ALA A 377 13.98 -0.45 10.37
N GLU A 378 13.17 -1.03 11.26
CA GLU A 378 12.10 -0.30 11.97
C GLU A 378 12.64 0.84 12.82
N THR A 379 13.80 0.66 13.45
CA THR A 379 14.45 1.71 14.24
C THR A 379 14.93 2.87 13.36
N ILE A 380 15.48 2.62 12.17
CA ILE A 380 15.74 3.68 11.17
C ILE A 380 14.44 4.37 10.75
N GLU A 381 13.37 3.60 10.54
CA GLU A 381 12.09 4.14 10.13
C GLU A 381 11.48 5.07 11.19
N LEU A 382 11.52 4.65 12.46
CA LEU A 382 11.10 5.43 13.62
C LEU A 382 11.99 6.67 13.81
N ARG A 383 13.32 6.51 13.76
CA ARG A 383 14.29 7.61 13.84
C ARG A 383 13.99 8.72 12.83
N ARG A 384 13.81 8.34 11.56
CA ARG A 384 13.46 9.28 10.49
C ARG A 384 12.06 9.87 10.63
N TRP A 385 11.13 9.17 11.28
CA TRP A 385 9.80 9.71 11.57
C TRP A 385 9.87 10.82 12.63
N VAL A 386 10.72 10.65 13.64
CA VAL A 386 10.95 11.64 14.70
C VAL A 386 11.81 12.81 14.21
N ILE A 387 13.02 12.52 13.71
CA ILE A 387 14.05 13.53 13.41
C ILE A 387 13.81 14.22 12.07
N GLY A 388 13.38 13.47 11.05
CA GLY A 388 13.40 13.92 9.66
C GLY A 388 14.71 13.55 8.94
N PRO A 389 15.10 14.23 7.84
CA PRO A 389 16.34 13.93 7.12
C PRO A 389 17.57 14.34 7.93
N GLU A 390 18.48 13.39 8.10
CA GLU A 390 19.76 13.60 8.78
C GLU A 390 20.84 13.90 7.73
N SER A 391 21.36 15.14 7.74
CA SER A 391 22.54 15.63 6.99
C SER A 391 22.60 15.35 5.47
N GLY A 392 22.41 16.38 4.64
CA GLY A 392 22.80 16.39 3.22
C GLY A 392 21.96 15.54 2.26
N GLY A 393 21.18 14.58 2.76
CA GLY A 393 20.24 13.80 1.97
C GLY A 393 19.05 14.64 1.50
N ARG A 394 18.97 14.90 0.19
CA ARG A 394 17.70 15.31 -0.45
C ARG A 394 16.76 14.11 -0.44
N GLY A 395 15.94 14.04 0.60
CA GLY A 395 14.87 13.06 0.80
C GLY A 395 13.91 13.64 1.83
N ARG A 396 12.70 14.02 1.42
CA ARG A 396 11.77 14.68 2.35
C ARG A 396 11.22 13.68 3.36
N ARG A 397 11.55 13.90 4.64
CA ARG A 397 10.70 13.57 5.78
C ARG A 397 10.63 14.73 6.73
N ARG A 398 9.48 15.37 6.82
CA ARG A 398 9.27 16.29 7.94
C ARG A 398 9.32 15.46 9.22
N GLY A 399 10.31 15.68 10.08
CA GLY A 399 10.30 15.15 11.44
C GLY A 399 9.12 15.71 12.24
N LEU A 400 8.94 15.29 13.49
CA LEU A 400 7.85 15.76 14.34
C LEU A 400 7.78 17.29 14.41
N ALA A 401 8.92 17.97 14.56
CA ALA A 401 9.00 19.42 14.63
C ALA A 401 8.38 20.12 13.40
N ALA A 402 8.62 19.58 12.20
CA ALA A 402 8.10 20.16 10.96
C ALA A 402 6.65 19.75 10.67
N ARG A 403 6.13 18.68 11.28
CA ARG A 403 4.72 18.26 11.16
C ARG A 403 3.80 18.97 12.16
N LEU A 404 4.34 19.32 13.32
CA LEU A 404 3.60 19.88 14.45
C LEU A 404 4.08 21.30 14.79
N SER A 405 4.54 22.07 13.80
CA SER A 405 5.06 23.43 14.03
C SER A 405 4.03 24.37 14.65
N ASP A 406 2.76 24.23 14.27
CA ASP A 406 1.66 25.04 14.81
C ASP A 406 1.51 24.80 16.32
N VAL A 407 1.56 23.53 16.73
CA VAL A 407 1.49 23.12 18.13
C VAL A 407 2.74 23.54 18.88
N ALA A 408 3.93 23.33 18.30
CA ALA A 408 5.20 23.70 18.93
C ALA A 408 5.32 25.22 19.17
N SER A 409 4.66 26.03 18.33
CA SER A 409 4.64 27.50 18.46
C SER A 409 3.62 27.98 19.50
N TYR A 410 2.51 27.24 19.69
CA TYR A 410 1.44 27.59 20.62
C TYR A 410 1.68 27.02 22.04
N ASP A 411 2.20 25.79 22.14
CA ASP A 411 2.40 25.08 23.39
C ASP A 411 3.89 24.81 23.66
N GLU A 412 4.49 25.58 24.56
CA GLU A 412 5.91 25.49 24.91
C GLU A 412 6.29 24.11 25.48
N ALA A 413 5.38 23.48 26.23
CA ALA A 413 5.58 22.13 26.75
C ALA A 413 5.61 21.07 25.64
N GLY A 414 4.74 21.18 24.64
CA GLY A 414 4.72 20.36 23.44
C GLY A 414 5.97 20.56 22.58
N GLY A 415 6.43 21.81 22.44
CA GLY A 415 7.70 22.13 21.79
C GLY A 415 8.91 21.47 22.47
N ARG A 416 8.96 21.49 23.81
CA ARG A 416 9.97 20.74 24.59
C ARG A 416 9.87 19.23 24.36
N ALA A 417 8.68 18.65 24.45
CA ALA A 417 8.48 17.22 24.22
C ALA A 417 8.93 16.77 22.82
N ILE A 418 8.69 17.57 21.78
CA ILE A 418 9.21 17.31 20.43
C ILE A 418 10.74 17.31 20.42
N THR A 419 11.36 18.30 21.07
CA THR A 419 12.83 18.41 21.14
C THR A 419 13.45 17.22 21.85
N ASP A 420 12.89 16.83 23.00
CA ASP A 420 13.33 15.68 23.79
C ASP A 420 13.20 14.37 23.00
N ALA A 421 12.09 14.19 22.27
CA ALA A 421 11.91 13.03 21.39
C ALA A 421 12.97 12.99 20.28
N VAL A 422 13.28 14.14 19.65
CA VAL A 422 14.33 14.24 18.63
C VAL A 422 15.69 13.85 19.20
N VAL A 423 16.05 14.33 20.39
CA VAL A 423 17.29 13.95 21.07
C VAL A 423 17.33 12.45 21.34
N ALA A 424 16.28 11.89 21.94
CA ALA A 424 16.20 10.47 22.27
C ALA A 424 16.27 9.57 21.03
N ALA A 425 15.65 9.97 19.92
CA ALA A 425 15.66 9.21 18.67
C ALA A 425 17.07 9.03 18.07
N HIS A 426 18.07 9.84 18.47
CA HIS A 426 19.45 9.65 18.03
C HIS A 426 20.10 8.36 18.57
N ALA A 427 19.50 7.70 19.58
CA ALA A 427 19.96 6.42 20.08
C ALA A 427 19.49 5.21 19.22
N LEU A 428 18.52 5.41 18.32
CA LEU A 428 18.04 4.40 17.38
C LEU A 428 19.04 4.16 16.25
N ALA A 429 18.98 3.00 15.60
CA ALA A 429 19.85 2.70 14.45
C ALA A 429 19.67 3.72 13.31
N SER A 430 20.75 3.99 12.59
CA SER A 430 20.76 4.90 11.44
C SER A 430 21.22 4.20 10.15
N ASP A 431 21.16 4.90 9.01
CA ASP A 431 21.66 4.33 7.76
C ASP A 431 23.11 3.84 7.89
N GLY A 432 23.43 2.73 7.22
CA GLY A 432 24.76 2.10 7.32
C GLY A 432 24.99 1.28 8.61
N TRP A 433 23.98 1.06 9.46
CA TRP A 433 24.14 0.28 10.69
C TRP A 433 24.74 -1.11 10.44
N LEU A 434 24.30 -1.83 9.40
CA LEU A 434 24.85 -3.15 9.06
C LEU A 434 26.36 -3.10 8.76
N GLN A 435 26.82 -2.05 8.07
CA GLN A 435 28.24 -1.85 7.79
C GLN A 435 29.00 -1.61 9.09
N ARG A 436 28.51 -0.72 9.95
CA ARG A 436 29.07 -0.47 11.29
C ARG A 436 29.16 -1.73 12.13
N LEU A 437 28.12 -2.57 12.10
CA LEU A 437 28.14 -3.86 12.80
C LEU A 437 29.20 -4.82 12.23
N GLY A 438 29.37 -4.84 10.90
CA GLY A 438 30.42 -5.62 10.25
C GLY A 438 31.84 -5.14 10.60
N GLU A 439 31.99 -3.84 10.85
CA GLU A 439 33.26 -3.21 11.27
C GLU A 439 33.49 -3.27 12.80
N GLY A 440 32.56 -3.87 13.56
CA GLY A 440 32.67 -3.96 15.03
C GLY A 440 32.49 -2.62 15.76
N ALA A 441 31.85 -1.64 15.12
CA ALA A 441 31.68 -0.28 15.62
C ALA A 441 30.20 0.14 15.70
N PRO A 442 29.35 -0.54 16.50
CA PRO A 442 27.94 -0.17 16.64
C PRO A 442 27.80 1.26 17.16
N PHE A 443 26.82 2.01 16.63
CA PHE A 443 26.53 3.37 17.06
C PHE A 443 25.34 3.41 18.03
N GLY A 444 25.64 3.66 19.30
CA GLY A 444 24.63 3.79 20.35
C GLY A 444 24.08 2.46 20.86
N PRO A 445 23.19 2.51 21.85
CA PRO A 445 22.76 1.32 22.61
C PRO A 445 21.90 0.36 21.78
N VAL A 446 21.06 0.87 20.86
CA VAL A 446 20.21 0.01 20.01
C VAL A 446 21.05 -0.78 19.02
N GLU A 447 22.05 -0.16 18.37
CA GLU A 447 22.95 -0.90 17.48
C GLU A 447 23.83 -1.89 18.26
N ALA A 448 24.23 -1.56 19.48
CA ALA A 448 24.96 -2.49 20.35
C ALA A 448 24.13 -3.74 20.69
N LEU A 449 22.84 -3.58 21.01
CA LEU A 449 21.92 -4.71 21.19
C LEU A 449 21.79 -5.54 19.91
N LEU A 450 21.58 -4.89 18.76
CA LEU A 450 21.49 -5.59 17.47
C LEU A 450 22.79 -6.33 17.12
N ALA A 451 23.96 -5.79 17.49
CA ALA A 451 25.25 -6.44 17.33
C ALA A 451 25.36 -7.69 18.20
N ALA A 452 24.95 -7.61 19.47
CA ALA A 452 24.97 -8.75 20.39
C ALA A 452 24.01 -9.86 19.94
N VAL A 453 22.79 -9.51 19.52
CA VAL A 453 21.83 -10.47 18.93
C VAL A 453 22.45 -11.15 17.72
N ARG A 454 23.02 -10.38 16.78
CA ARG A 454 23.68 -10.91 15.59
C ARG A 454 24.84 -11.84 15.94
N GLY A 455 25.65 -11.49 16.94
CA GLY A 455 26.75 -12.32 17.44
C GLY A 455 26.26 -13.66 17.98
N LEU A 456 25.22 -13.65 18.84
CA LEU A 456 24.61 -14.85 19.39
C LEU A 456 24.03 -15.75 18.29
N THR A 457 23.31 -15.17 17.31
CA THR A 457 22.75 -15.91 16.19
C THR A 457 23.84 -16.59 15.35
N TYR A 458 24.94 -15.90 15.05
CA TYR A 458 26.05 -16.51 14.32
C TYR A 458 26.78 -17.59 15.12
N ALA A 459 26.95 -17.39 16.43
CA ALA A 459 27.59 -18.40 17.29
C ALA A 459 26.79 -19.71 17.35
N ARG A 460 25.47 -19.65 17.15
CA ARG A 460 24.55 -20.80 17.21
C ARG A 460 24.17 -21.37 15.85
N ALA A 461 24.46 -20.67 14.75
CA ALA A 461 24.19 -21.16 13.41
C ALA A 461 25.14 -22.32 13.05
N GLU A 462 24.68 -23.57 13.22
CA GLU A 462 25.46 -24.80 12.97
C GLU A 462 25.70 -25.13 11.47
N THR A 463 25.76 -24.15 10.56
CA THR A 463 26.01 -24.46 9.13
C THR A 463 26.95 -23.45 8.46
N GLU A 464 28.19 -23.88 8.23
CA GLU A 464 29.11 -23.24 7.30
C GLU A 464 28.56 -23.34 5.88
N GLY A 465 27.89 -22.30 5.39
CA GLY A 465 27.52 -22.22 3.97
C GLY A 465 26.29 -21.40 3.64
N ASP A 466 25.41 -21.10 4.60
CA ASP A 466 24.28 -20.22 4.32
C ASP A 466 24.72 -18.76 4.44
N ALA A 467 24.47 -17.96 3.41
CA ALA A 467 25.03 -16.63 3.24
C ALA A 467 24.38 -15.57 4.14
N GLY A 468 24.10 -15.89 5.41
CA GLY A 468 23.62 -15.00 6.45
C GLY A 468 22.19 -14.49 6.28
N TYR A 469 21.45 -14.94 5.27
CA TYR A 469 20.05 -14.58 5.06
C TYR A 469 19.14 -15.66 5.63
N GLY A 470 18.47 -15.38 6.75
CA GLY A 470 17.50 -16.30 7.36
C GLY A 470 18.05 -17.14 8.52
N LEU A 471 19.19 -16.77 9.10
CA LEU A 471 19.65 -17.38 10.35
C LEU A 471 18.74 -16.93 11.49
N GLU A 472 18.28 -17.89 12.28
CA GLU A 472 17.47 -17.69 13.47
C GLU A 472 17.96 -18.58 14.60
N THR A 473 17.77 -18.14 15.83
CA THR A 473 18.01 -18.94 17.03
C THR A 473 16.99 -18.54 18.08
N GLU A 474 16.56 -19.50 18.88
CA GLU A 474 15.80 -19.20 20.09
C GLU A 474 16.65 -18.41 21.09
N LEU A 475 16.00 -17.53 21.86
CA LEU A 475 16.59 -16.85 23.01
C LEU A 475 16.57 -17.77 24.25
N ALA A 476 17.24 -18.91 24.16
CA ALA A 476 17.57 -19.73 25.34
C ALA A 476 18.93 -19.29 25.88
N GLU A 477 19.10 -19.13 27.19
CA GLU A 477 20.41 -18.86 27.83
C GLU A 477 21.22 -17.74 27.15
N PRO A 478 20.78 -16.47 27.24
CA PRO A 478 21.50 -15.35 26.62
C PRO A 478 22.90 -15.21 27.24
N ASP A 479 23.89 -14.91 26.40
CA ASP A 479 25.26 -14.65 26.87
C ASP A 479 25.34 -13.29 27.59
N SER A 480 26.45 -13.07 28.32
CA SER A 480 26.67 -11.83 29.06
C SER A 480 26.66 -10.59 28.16
N THR A 481 27.15 -10.71 26.93
CA THR A 481 27.20 -9.60 25.96
C THR A 481 25.79 -9.12 25.61
N LEU A 482 24.87 -10.05 25.35
CA LEU A 482 23.48 -9.74 25.05
C LEU A 482 22.76 -9.16 26.26
N ILE A 483 23.00 -9.71 27.46
CA ILE A 483 22.41 -9.20 28.71
C ILE A 483 22.88 -7.76 28.99
N GLU A 484 24.18 -7.50 28.88
CA GLU A 484 24.76 -6.18 29.12
C GLU A 484 24.30 -5.13 28.10
N ALA A 485 24.05 -5.53 26.84
CA ALA A 485 23.55 -4.63 25.79
C ALA A 485 22.05 -4.34 25.91
N ALA A 486 21.27 -5.22 26.55
CA ALA A 486 19.81 -5.10 26.62
C ALA A 486 19.35 -3.91 27.49
N ALA A 487 19.94 -3.70 28.66
CA ALA A 487 19.50 -2.65 29.58
C ALA A 487 19.69 -1.22 29.01
N PRO A 488 20.86 -0.84 28.45
CA PRO A 488 21.02 0.48 27.82
C PRO A 488 20.10 0.68 26.61
N ALA A 489 19.79 -0.38 25.85
CA ALA A 489 18.86 -0.31 24.73
C ALA A 489 17.43 -0.07 25.21
N ALA A 490 16.99 -0.76 26.27
CA ALA A 490 15.70 -0.53 26.89
C ALA A 490 15.57 0.90 27.43
N GLU A 491 16.59 1.40 28.13
CA GLU A 491 16.63 2.79 28.61
C GLU A 491 16.53 3.82 27.49
N ALA A 492 17.20 3.56 26.34
CA ALA A 492 17.12 4.42 25.18
C ALA A 492 15.73 4.45 24.53
N LEU A 493 15.05 3.30 24.47
CA LEU A 493 13.67 3.21 23.99
C LEU A 493 12.71 3.93 24.95
N ASP A 494 12.86 3.73 26.26
CA ASP A 494 12.08 4.43 27.29
C ASP A 494 12.26 5.95 27.24
N ALA A 495 13.50 6.41 27.01
CA ALA A 495 13.82 7.82 26.86
C ALA A 495 13.13 8.45 25.64
N LEU A 496 12.77 7.65 24.62
CA LEU A 496 11.98 8.09 23.47
C LEU A 496 10.47 8.01 23.75
N VAL A 497 9.99 6.96 24.41
CA VAL A 497 8.54 6.79 24.70
C VAL A 497 8.02 7.92 25.59
N ARG A 498 8.76 8.29 26.64
CA ARG A 498 8.36 9.34 27.59
C ARG A 498 7.97 10.67 26.92
N PRO A 499 8.82 11.30 26.07
CA PRO A 499 8.45 12.54 25.39
C PRO A 499 7.35 12.35 24.35
N LEU A 500 7.23 11.18 23.71
CA LEU A 500 6.10 10.90 22.80
C LEU A 500 4.76 10.83 23.54
N VAL A 501 4.70 10.17 24.70
CA VAL A 501 3.50 10.14 25.56
C VAL A 501 3.16 11.55 26.05
N ALA A 502 4.17 12.30 26.50
CA ALA A 502 3.97 13.69 26.91
C ALA A 502 3.41 14.54 25.77
N LEU A 503 3.96 14.41 24.56
CA LEU A 503 3.48 15.09 23.35
C LEU A 503 2.03 14.72 23.03
N GLY A 504 1.65 13.44 23.11
CA GLY A 504 0.28 12.99 22.91
C GLY A 504 -0.71 13.72 23.82
N ARG A 505 -0.41 13.80 25.12
CA ARG A 505 -1.23 14.52 26.11
C ARG A 505 -1.29 16.02 25.85
N ARG A 506 -0.19 16.63 25.37
CA ARG A 506 -0.20 18.05 25.00
C ARG A 506 -1.06 18.33 23.77
N LEU A 507 -1.03 17.44 22.78
CA LEU A 507 -1.89 17.54 21.60
C LEU A 507 -3.38 17.43 21.98
N GLU A 508 -3.72 16.54 22.91
CA GLU A 508 -5.08 16.42 23.47
C GLU A 508 -5.51 17.71 24.19
N ALA A 509 -4.64 18.27 25.04
CA ALA A 509 -4.93 19.54 25.72
C ALA A 509 -5.20 20.69 24.73
N VAL A 510 -4.41 20.77 23.65
CA VAL A 510 -4.63 21.79 22.60
C VAL A 510 -5.99 21.61 21.90
N LEU A 511 -6.46 20.37 21.68
CA LEU A 511 -7.78 20.08 21.12
C LEU A 511 -8.94 20.50 22.05
N GLU A 512 -8.74 20.37 23.35
CA GLU A 512 -9.69 20.77 24.38
C GLU A 512 -9.77 22.30 24.53
N GLU A 513 -8.61 22.97 24.53
CA GLU A 513 -8.53 24.44 24.61
C GLU A 513 -9.15 25.11 23.38
N GLY A 514 -8.99 24.53 22.19
CA GLY A 514 -9.58 25.04 20.95
C GLY A 514 -9.16 26.48 20.60
N PRO A 515 -7.86 26.75 20.39
CA PRO A 515 -7.35 28.10 20.13
C PRO A 515 -7.90 28.67 18.81
N ASP A 516 -7.88 30.00 18.67
CA ASP A 516 -8.51 30.73 17.55
C ASP A 516 -8.02 30.33 16.15
N TRP A 517 -6.80 29.77 16.04
CA TRP A 517 -6.25 29.27 14.78
C TRP A 517 -6.72 27.86 14.40
N MET A 518 -7.38 27.14 15.33
CA MET A 518 -7.81 25.76 15.14
C MET A 518 -9.14 25.71 14.37
N ASP A 519 -9.03 25.80 13.05
CA ASP A 519 -10.13 25.45 12.15
C ASP A 519 -10.39 23.93 12.11
N GLY A 520 -11.48 23.51 11.46
CA GLY A 520 -11.82 22.08 11.32
C GLY A 520 -10.68 21.22 10.77
N PRO A 521 -9.99 21.63 9.68
CA PRO A 521 -8.79 20.97 9.18
C PRO A 521 -7.63 20.88 10.18
N ALA A 522 -7.35 21.94 10.95
CA ALA A 522 -6.31 21.95 11.98
C ALA A 522 -6.67 21.02 13.14
N ARG A 523 -7.93 21.01 13.57
CA ARG A 523 -8.42 20.06 14.58
C ARG A 523 -8.20 18.61 14.15
N ALA A 524 -8.63 18.28 12.93
CA ALA A 524 -8.50 16.93 12.39
C ALA A 524 -7.02 16.52 12.21
N ARG A 525 -6.12 17.48 11.97
CA ARG A 525 -4.66 17.27 11.98
C ARG A 525 -4.14 16.85 13.33
N ILE A 526 -4.56 17.54 14.38
CA ILE A 526 -4.08 17.27 15.74
C ILE A 526 -4.66 15.94 16.22
N GLU A 527 -5.94 15.64 15.94
CA GLU A 527 -6.53 14.31 16.21
C GLU A 527 -5.77 13.18 15.51
N GLY A 528 -5.42 13.38 14.23
CA GLY A 528 -4.59 12.43 13.48
C GLY A 528 -3.18 12.27 14.07
N ALA A 529 -2.59 13.36 14.57
CA ALA A 529 -1.29 13.34 15.24
C ALA A 529 -1.35 12.61 16.59
N VAL A 530 -2.36 12.86 17.43
CA VAL A 530 -2.60 12.14 18.69
C VAL A 530 -2.65 10.64 18.41
N ALA A 531 -3.50 10.21 17.46
CA ALA A 531 -3.62 8.79 17.12
C ALA A 531 -2.32 8.18 16.59
N SER A 532 -1.53 8.94 15.83
CA SER A 532 -0.24 8.50 15.27
C SER A 532 0.87 8.40 16.31
N VAL A 533 0.88 9.32 17.28
CA VAL A 533 1.85 9.36 18.39
C VAL A 533 1.52 8.27 19.40
N ALA A 534 0.25 8.14 19.81
CA ALA A 534 -0.23 7.11 20.73
C ALA A 534 0.12 5.70 20.21
N TRP A 535 -0.19 5.42 18.94
CA TRP A 535 0.13 4.13 18.33
C TRP A 535 1.61 3.77 18.47
N ARG A 536 2.53 4.70 18.21
CA ARG A 536 3.98 4.47 18.31
C ARG A 536 4.54 4.45 19.72
N ALA A 537 3.79 4.98 20.67
CA ALA A 537 4.16 4.87 22.08
C ALA A 537 3.73 3.50 22.62
N ASP A 538 2.62 2.95 22.11
CA ASP A 538 2.06 1.66 22.52
C ASP A 538 2.72 0.45 21.82
N THR A 539 3.12 0.59 20.54
CA THR A 539 3.78 -0.45 19.72
C THR A 539 5.24 -0.11 19.50
#